data_AF-A0A5B0P5X6-F1
#
_entry.id   AF-A0A5B0P5X6-F1
#
_cell.length_a   1.000
_cell.length_b   1.000
_cell.length_c   1.000
_cell.angle_alpha   90.00
_cell.angle_beta   90.00
_cell.angle_gamma   90.00
#
_symmetry.space_group_name_H-M   'P 1'
#
loop_
_entity.id
_entity.type
_entity.pdbx_description
1 polymer ?
#
loop_
_entity_poly.entity_id
_entity_poly.type
_entity_poly.pdbx_seq_one_letter_code
_entity_poly.pdbx_strand_id
1 'polypeptide(L)'
;MFHGTWGYIHDIDPKLQATVSPADLTLESCLSALEKIPSIRVSPRMLIATPEEEKHWVLVLKSQIGKVLLEHIAKPSDKEAAIRVTPPPIDQISHEKPDITMLKLMIASDNSAQGIGEVCTGIIQQSDLEPADFFSRLQVLDGDLCTCANIQSLRGQRIPSPHKVDTLNNLLTSLGGSHTLWNIGLAIFELHYGNSSDSRDCGAWRWLESLGIPTSKSSDKKDFTKMIQNIEKVHEATIVYCIM
;
A
#
# COMPACT_ATOMS: atom_id res chain seq x y z
N MET A 1 3.63 -19.78 -0.28
CA MET A 1 2.48 -20.70 -0.24
C MET A 1 1.48 -20.22 -1.29
N PHE A 2 1.25 -20.97 -2.38
CA PHE A 2 0.39 -20.50 -3.47
C PHE A 2 -1.07 -20.80 -3.15
N HIS A 3 -1.82 -19.75 -2.82
CA HIS A 3 -3.24 -19.85 -2.56
C HIS A 3 -4.02 -19.47 -3.81
N GLY A 4 -4.69 -20.45 -4.41
CA GLY A 4 -5.63 -20.23 -5.50
C GLY A 4 -5.24 -20.86 -6.84
N THR A 5 -6.24 -20.97 -7.70
CA THR A 5 -6.17 -21.56 -9.05
C THR A 5 -5.60 -20.58 -10.09
N TRP A 6 -5.63 -19.28 -9.78
CA TRP A 6 -5.35 -18.19 -10.72
C TRP A 6 -4.24 -17.29 -10.21
N GLY A 7 -3.47 -16.75 -11.15
CA GLY A 7 -2.53 -15.66 -10.95
C GLY A 7 -2.72 -14.62 -12.03
N TYR A 8 -1.87 -13.60 -12.04
CA TYR A 8 -1.93 -12.55 -13.04
C TYR A 8 -0.55 -12.05 -13.41
N ILE A 9 -0.40 -11.62 -14.65
CA ILE A 9 0.71 -10.81 -15.15
C ILE A 9 0.26 -9.36 -15.10
N HIS A 10 1.11 -8.50 -14.57
CA HIS A 10 0.93 -7.05 -14.64
C HIS A 10 1.94 -6.51 -15.64
N ASP A 11 1.47 -5.99 -16.77
CA ASP A 11 2.33 -5.32 -17.73
C ASP A 11 2.66 -3.91 -17.21
N ILE A 12 3.93 -3.53 -17.28
CA ILE A 12 4.37 -2.21 -16.83
C ILE A 12 3.87 -1.18 -17.85
N ASP A 13 3.23 -0.11 -17.38
CA ASP A 13 2.83 1.01 -18.22
C ASP A 13 4.04 1.51 -19.04
N PRO A 14 4.01 1.48 -20.39
CA PRO A 14 5.12 1.91 -21.22
C PRO A 14 5.56 3.35 -20.94
N LYS A 15 4.63 4.24 -20.54
CA LYS A 15 4.96 5.61 -20.15
C LYS A 15 5.82 5.63 -18.90
N LEU A 16 5.46 4.83 -17.90
CA LEU A 16 6.22 4.68 -16.65
C LEU A 16 7.56 3.99 -16.90
N GLN A 17 7.59 2.95 -17.74
CA GLN A 17 8.84 2.27 -18.09
C GLN A 17 9.83 3.24 -18.76
N ALA A 18 9.33 4.16 -19.60
CA ALA A 18 10.16 5.17 -20.26
C ALA A 18 10.74 6.23 -19.30
N THR A 19 10.21 6.38 -18.07
CA THR A 19 10.76 7.33 -17.08
C THR A 19 11.96 6.78 -16.32
N VAL A 20 12.27 5.49 -16.47
CA VAL A 20 13.36 4.82 -15.73
C VAL A 20 14.41 4.31 -16.71
N SER A 21 15.69 4.45 -16.35
CA SER A 21 16.77 3.90 -17.16
C SER A 21 16.71 2.37 -17.20
N PRO A 22 16.82 1.72 -18.37
CA PRO A 22 16.92 0.26 -18.44
C PRO A 22 18.08 -0.32 -17.62
N ALA A 23 19.14 0.46 -17.38
CA ALA A 23 20.27 0.04 -16.54
C ALA A 23 19.87 -0.14 -15.06
N ASP A 24 18.84 0.59 -14.61
CA ASP A 24 18.33 0.53 -13.24
C ASP A 24 17.33 -0.63 -13.05
N LEU A 25 16.77 -1.15 -14.14
CA LEU A 25 15.80 -2.25 -14.16
C LEU A 25 16.50 -3.62 -14.26
N THR A 26 17.57 -3.82 -13.50
CA THR A 26 18.37 -5.05 -13.49
C THR A 26 18.46 -5.64 -12.09
N LEU A 27 18.64 -6.96 -12.00
CA LEU A 27 18.83 -7.66 -10.73
C LEU A 27 20.09 -7.14 -10.02
N GLU A 28 21.16 -6.89 -10.78
CA GLU A 28 22.42 -6.37 -10.29
C GLU A 28 22.26 -4.98 -9.66
N SER A 29 21.50 -4.08 -10.30
CA SER A 29 21.20 -2.76 -9.75
C SER A 29 20.37 -2.87 -8.47
N CYS A 30 19.35 -3.74 -8.46
CA CYS A 30 18.54 -4.01 -7.27
C CYS A 30 19.39 -4.49 -6.09
N LEU A 31 20.23 -5.51 -6.29
CA LEU A 31 21.12 -6.06 -5.25
C LEU A 31 22.11 -5.00 -4.75
N SER A 32 22.71 -4.23 -5.66
CA SER A 32 23.64 -3.14 -5.33
C SER A 32 22.97 -2.03 -4.51
N ALA A 33 21.67 -1.78 -4.74
CA ALA A 33 20.90 -0.83 -3.93
C ALA A 33 20.61 -1.41 -2.53
N LEU A 34 20.21 -2.69 -2.44
CA LEU A 34 19.94 -3.38 -1.18
C LEU A 34 21.18 -3.44 -0.27
N GLU A 35 22.37 -3.67 -0.83
CA GLU A 35 23.64 -3.69 -0.08
C GLU A 35 23.95 -2.36 0.63
N LYS A 36 23.43 -1.24 0.12
CA LYS A 36 23.60 0.08 0.72
C LYS A 36 22.66 0.33 1.89
N ILE A 37 21.55 -0.40 2.00
CA ILE A 37 20.50 -0.16 3.02
C ILE A 37 21.05 -0.18 4.46
N PRO A 38 21.89 -1.13 4.89
CA PRO A 38 22.41 -1.16 6.26
C PRO A 38 23.24 0.08 6.64
N SER A 39 23.76 0.81 5.64
CA SER A 39 24.53 2.03 5.85
C SER A 39 23.66 3.30 5.95
N ILE A 40 22.37 3.20 5.61
CA ILE A 40 21.44 4.33 5.69
C ILE A 40 21.19 4.66 7.16
N ARG A 41 21.60 5.86 7.58
CA ARG A 41 21.25 6.42 8.89
C ARG A 41 19.86 7.02 8.83
N VAL A 42 18.89 6.30 9.37
CA VAL A 42 17.53 6.82 9.56
C VAL A 42 17.56 7.88 10.67
N SER A 43 17.04 9.07 10.39
CA SER A 43 16.87 10.14 11.38
C SER A 43 15.42 10.61 11.42
N PRO A 44 14.91 11.08 12.57
CA PRO A 44 13.54 11.59 12.65
C PRO A 44 13.22 12.69 11.65
N ARG A 45 14.22 13.50 11.25
CA ARG A 45 14.06 14.56 10.23
C ARG A 45 13.62 14.02 8.86
N MET A 46 13.89 12.76 8.55
CA MET A 46 13.42 12.11 7.31
C MET A 46 11.91 11.83 7.32
N LEU A 47 11.28 11.91 8.49
CA LEU A 47 9.85 11.63 8.70
C LEU A 47 9.06 12.90 9.03
N ILE A 48 9.71 14.06 9.06
CA ILE A 48 9.09 15.36 9.35
C ILE A 48 8.93 16.11 8.04
N ALA A 49 7.79 16.76 7.87
CA ALA A 49 7.51 17.59 6.70
C ALA A 49 8.58 18.69 6.53
N THR A 50 8.98 18.89 5.28
CA THR A 50 9.76 20.05 4.85
C THR A 50 8.92 21.34 4.96
N PRO A 51 9.55 22.53 5.01
CA PRO A 51 8.82 23.80 5.00
C PRO A 51 7.88 23.95 3.80
N GLU A 52 8.24 23.39 2.64
CA GLU A 52 7.43 23.39 1.42
C GLU A 52 6.20 22.48 1.57
N GLU A 53 6.38 21.27 2.11
CA GLU A 53 5.29 20.33 2.40
C GLU A 53 4.34 20.90 3.46
N GLU A 54 4.84 21.61 4.48
CA GLU A 54 4.00 22.26 5.49
C GLU A 54 3.14 23.37 4.86
N LYS A 55 3.71 24.19 3.98
CA LYS A 55 2.93 25.19 3.23
C LYS A 55 1.85 24.54 2.37
N HIS A 56 2.19 23.43 1.71
CA HIS A 56 1.22 22.65 0.95
C HIS A 56 0.11 22.11 1.86
N TRP A 57 0.46 21.53 3.01
CA TRP A 57 -0.48 21.00 3.98
C TRP A 57 -1.46 22.06 4.49
N VAL A 58 -0.97 23.27 4.78
CA VAL A 58 -1.82 24.42 5.15
C VAL A 58 -2.84 24.75 4.06
N LEU A 59 -2.45 24.67 2.78
CA LEU A 59 -3.39 24.89 1.66
C LEU A 59 -4.44 23.79 1.56
N VAL A 60 -4.06 22.53 1.82
CA VAL A 60 -4.99 21.39 1.88
C VAL A 60 -6.02 21.63 2.98
N LEU A 61 -5.60 21.91 4.21
CA LEU A 61 -6.51 22.18 5.33
C LEU A 61 -7.44 23.36 5.04
N LYS A 62 -6.92 24.47 4.53
CA LYS A 62 -7.75 25.64 4.17
C LYS A 62 -8.81 25.29 3.12
N SER A 63 -8.45 24.47 2.13
CA SER A 63 -9.40 24.06 1.10
C SER A 63 -10.50 23.14 1.62
N GLN A 64 -10.17 22.22 2.54
CA GLN A 64 -11.12 21.33 3.18
C GLN A 64 -12.08 22.11 4.09
N ILE A 65 -11.56 23.05 4.88
CA ILE A 65 -12.39 23.97 5.69
C ILE A 65 -13.30 24.81 4.79
N GLY A 66 -12.75 25.38 3.72
CA GLY A 66 -13.52 26.16 2.75
C GLY A 66 -14.64 25.35 2.10
N LYS A 67 -14.36 24.09 1.72
CA LYS A 67 -15.36 23.16 1.19
C LYS A 67 -16.50 22.93 2.18
N VAL A 68 -16.16 22.53 3.40
CA VAL A 68 -17.16 22.22 4.45
C VAL A 68 -18.01 23.44 4.80
N LEU A 69 -17.38 24.62 4.94
CA LEU A 69 -18.08 25.86 5.23
C LEU A 69 -19.14 26.17 4.17
N LEU A 70 -18.79 26.03 2.89
CA LEU A 70 -19.67 26.36 1.78
C LEU A 70 -20.75 25.29 1.50
N GLU A 71 -20.46 24.03 1.79
CA GLU A 71 -21.40 22.93 1.60
C GLU A 71 -22.45 22.86 2.72
N HIS A 72 -22.05 23.07 3.97
CA HIS A 72 -22.90 22.74 5.12
C HIS A 72 -23.37 23.93 5.97
N ILE A 73 -22.69 25.08 5.91
CA ILE A 73 -22.89 26.13 6.92
C ILE A 73 -23.32 27.47 6.33
N ALA A 74 -22.60 27.96 5.31
CA ALA A 74 -22.76 29.32 4.84
C ALA A 74 -22.80 29.42 3.32
N LYS A 75 -23.53 30.43 2.82
CA LYS A 75 -23.50 30.83 1.42
C LYS A 75 -22.75 32.15 1.28
N PRO A 76 -21.86 32.30 0.30
CA PRO A 76 -21.07 33.51 0.15
C PRO A 76 -21.98 34.66 -0.30
N SER A 77 -21.88 35.80 0.39
CA SER A 77 -22.57 37.04 0.01
C SER A 77 -21.91 37.72 -1.20
N ASP A 78 -20.60 37.57 -1.33
CA ASP A 78 -19.79 38.06 -2.44
C ASP A 78 -19.31 36.87 -3.30
N LYS A 79 -19.56 36.94 -4.61
CA LYS A 79 -19.17 35.90 -5.57
C LYS A 79 -17.77 36.13 -6.15
N GLU A 80 -17.15 37.29 -5.92
CA GLU A 80 -15.84 37.63 -6.46
C GLU A 80 -14.68 37.10 -5.58
N ALA A 81 -14.90 36.96 -4.27
CA ALA A 81 -13.94 36.34 -3.36
C ALA A 81 -14.01 34.80 -3.44
N ALA A 82 -13.26 34.22 -4.39
CA ALA A 82 -13.21 32.77 -4.55
C ALA A 82 -12.47 32.08 -3.39
N ILE A 83 -13.21 31.42 -2.50
CA ILE A 83 -12.64 30.49 -1.51
C ILE A 83 -12.24 29.20 -2.25
N ARG A 84 -10.98 28.78 -2.10
CA ARG A 84 -10.52 27.50 -2.64
C ARG A 84 -11.19 26.37 -1.87
N VAL A 85 -11.85 25.47 -2.58
CA VAL A 85 -12.53 24.27 -2.02
C VAL A 85 -11.87 22.96 -2.44
N THR A 86 -10.98 23.01 -3.42
CA THR A 86 -10.25 21.86 -3.93
C THR A 86 -8.81 21.91 -3.39
N PRO A 87 -8.34 20.84 -2.73
CA PRO A 87 -6.95 20.75 -2.31
C PRO A 87 -6.00 20.88 -3.51
N PRO A 88 -4.83 21.52 -3.34
CA PRO A 88 -3.79 21.46 -4.34
C PRO A 88 -3.38 20.00 -4.59
N PRO A 89 -3.06 19.62 -5.83
CA PRO A 89 -2.67 18.26 -6.16
C PRO A 89 -1.35 17.90 -5.49
N ILE A 90 -1.25 16.66 -4.99
CA ILE A 90 0.01 16.02 -4.62
C ILE A 90 0.65 15.37 -5.85
N ASP A 91 1.80 14.74 -5.67
CA ASP A 91 2.35 13.83 -6.68
C ASP A 91 1.39 12.63 -6.86
N GLN A 92 0.64 12.65 -7.96
CA GLN A 92 -0.39 11.66 -8.24
C GLN A 92 0.20 10.50 -9.02
N ILE A 93 0.05 9.30 -8.47
CA ILE A 93 0.28 8.07 -9.22
C ILE A 93 -0.80 7.96 -10.30
N SER A 94 -0.42 7.50 -11.49
CA SER A 94 -1.35 7.27 -12.58
C SER A 94 -2.53 6.40 -12.10
N HIS A 95 -3.74 6.90 -12.36
CA HIS A 95 -4.98 6.18 -12.13
C HIS A 95 -5.45 5.44 -13.39
N GLU A 96 -4.59 5.32 -14.41
CA GLU A 96 -4.87 4.50 -15.58
C GLU A 96 -5.07 3.04 -15.14
N LYS A 97 -6.06 2.38 -15.73
CA LYS A 97 -6.35 0.99 -15.40
C LYS A 97 -5.13 0.15 -15.80
N PRO A 98 -4.56 -0.65 -14.89
CA PRO A 98 -3.43 -1.50 -15.23
C PRO A 98 -3.85 -2.55 -16.26
N ASP A 99 -2.92 -2.86 -17.17
CA ASP A 99 -3.09 -3.99 -18.07
C ASP A 99 -2.70 -5.28 -17.32
N ILE A 100 -3.70 -6.13 -17.12
CA ILE A 100 -3.59 -7.33 -16.30
C ILE A 100 -4.10 -8.51 -17.11
N THR A 101 -3.23 -9.49 -17.33
CA THR A 101 -3.57 -10.76 -17.96
C THR A 101 -3.69 -11.84 -16.89
N MET A 102 -4.87 -12.45 -16.78
CA MET A 102 -5.10 -13.56 -15.85
C MET A 102 -4.52 -14.86 -16.40
N LEU A 103 -3.82 -15.62 -15.55
CA LEU A 103 -3.27 -16.92 -15.86
C LEU A 103 -3.88 -17.99 -14.98
N LYS A 104 -4.20 -19.15 -15.58
CA LYS A 104 -4.61 -20.33 -14.80
C LYS A 104 -3.36 -21.07 -14.33
N LEU A 105 -3.02 -20.96 -13.05
CA LEU A 105 -1.76 -21.50 -12.52
C LEU A 105 -1.85 -22.99 -12.14
N MET A 106 -2.97 -23.43 -11.59
CA MET A 106 -3.16 -24.80 -11.13
C MET A 106 -4.65 -25.16 -11.09
N ILE A 107 -5.00 -26.44 -10.94
CA ILE A 107 -6.41 -26.87 -10.85
C ILE A 107 -6.95 -26.65 -9.44
N ALA A 108 -6.18 -27.02 -8.43
CA ALA A 108 -6.49 -26.87 -7.02
C ALA A 108 -5.26 -26.36 -6.27
N SER A 109 -5.48 -25.62 -5.19
CA SER A 109 -4.41 -25.09 -4.36
C SER A 109 -3.58 -26.24 -3.77
N ASP A 110 -2.28 -26.27 -4.07
CA ASP A 110 -1.32 -27.18 -3.47
C ASP A 110 -0.11 -26.39 -2.93
N ASN A 111 0.20 -26.62 -1.65
CA ASN A 111 1.27 -25.96 -0.91
C ASN A 111 2.57 -26.78 -0.90
N SER A 112 2.63 -27.87 -1.65
CA SER A 112 3.79 -28.74 -1.76
C SER A 112 4.81 -28.27 -2.80
N ALA A 113 5.95 -28.95 -2.86
CA ALA A 113 6.92 -28.79 -3.94
C ALA A 113 6.35 -29.23 -5.31
N GLN A 114 5.34 -30.12 -5.33
CA GLN A 114 4.63 -30.45 -6.56
C GLN A 114 3.79 -29.26 -7.03
N GLY A 115 3.10 -28.58 -6.11
CA GLY A 115 2.29 -27.40 -6.41
C GLY A 115 3.06 -26.28 -7.13
N ILE A 116 4.31 -25.98 -6.74
CA ILE A 116 5.14 -25.01 -7.49
C ILE A 116 5.49 -25.52 -8.89
N GLY A 117 5.74 -26.82 -9.06
CA GLY A 117 5.95 -27.42 -10.38
C GLY A 117 4.74 -27.24 -11.30
N GLU A 118 3.53 -27.38 -10.75
CA GLU A 118 2.27 -27.13 -11.46
C GLU A 118 2.11 -25.66 -11.84
N VAL A 119 2.44 -24.70 -10.94
CA VAL A 119 2.45 -23.25 -11.27
C VAL A 119 3.37 -22.96 -12.45
N CYS A 120 4.62 -23.40 -12.37
CA CYS A 120 5.60 -23.17 -13.43
C CYS A 120 5.14 -23.79 -14.76
N THR A 121 4.60 -25.00 -14.71
CA THR A 121 4.04 -25.68 -15.89
C THR A 121 2.85 -24.91 -16.47
N GLY A 122 1.94 -24.42 -15.63
CA GLY A 122 0.79 -23.62 -16.04
C GLY A 122 1.21 -22.33 -16.73
N ILE A 123 2.22 -21.62 -16.22
CA ILE A 123 2.75 -20.40 -16.85
C ILE A 123 3.37 -20.74 -18.21
N ILE A 124 4.24 -21.76 -18.28
CA ILE A 124 4.92 -22.16 -19.52
C ILE A 124 3.88 -22.51 -20.60
N GLN A 125 2.85 -23.30 -20.27
CA GLN A 125 1.79 -23.70 -21.20
C GLN A 125 0.94 -22.54 -21.74
N GLN A 126 0.91 -21.41 -21.03
CA GLN A 126 0.18 -20.19 -21.41
C GLN A 126 1.12 -19.10 -21.92
N SER A 127 2.39 -19.43 -22.18
CA SER A 127 3.41 -18.51 -22.68
C SER A 127 4.09 -19.09 -23.93
N ASP A 128 4.73 -18.24 -24.72
CA ASP A 128 5.54 -18.67 -25.87
C ASP A 128 7.00 -18.98 -25.47
N LEU A 129 7.22 -19.37 -24.21
CA LEU A 129 8.57 -19.61 -23.67
C LEU A 129 8.89 -21.09 -23.61
N GLU A 130 10.08 -21.45 -24.10
CA GLU A 130 10.64 -22.78 -23.84
C GLU A 130 10.99 -22.94 -22.35
N PRO A 131 10.89 -24.16 -21.78
CA PRO A 131 11.18 -24.38 -20.36
C PRO A 131 12.55 -23.87 -19.92
N ALA A 132 13.58 -24.06 -20.74
CA ALA A 132 14.94 -23.58 -20.44
C ALA A 132 15.00 -22.04 -20.35
N ASP A 133 14.29 -21.34 -21.22
CA ASP A 133 14.23 -19.87 -21.24
C ASP A 133 13.39 -19.33 -20.07
N PHE A 134 12.37 -20.07 -19.64
CA PHE A 134 11.59 -19.72 -18.45
C PHE A 134 12.45 -19.84 -17.19
N PHE A 135 13.04 -21.01 -16.94
CA PHE A 135 13.78 -21.26 -15.70
C PHE A 135 15.08 -20.46 -15.60
N SER A 136 15.70 -20.10 -16.72
CA SER A 136 16.90 -19.23 -16.71
C SER A 136 16.60 -17.78 -16.27
N ARG A 137 15.34 -17.36 -16.34
CA ARG A 137 14.90 -15.99 -16.00
C ARG A 137 14.01 -15.91 -14.76
N LEU A 138 13.61 -17.04 -14.18
CA LEU A 138 12.72 -17.09 -13.03
C LEU A 138 13.36 -16.44 -11.80
N GLN A 139 12.69 -15.41 -11.27
CA GLN A 139 13.04 -14.78 -10.00
C GLN A 139 11.85 -14.90 -9.06
N VAL A 140 12.13 -15.27 -7.80
CA VAL A 140 11.10 -15.41 -6.76
C VAL A 140 11.27 -14.29 -5.75
N LEU A 141 10.21 -13.49 -5.61
CA LEU A 141 10.12 -12.39 -4.66
C LEU A 141 9.01 -12.70 -3.65
N ASP A 142 9.34 -12.60 -2.37
CA ASP A 142 8.36 -12.65 -1.28
C ASP A 142 8.20 -11.25 -0.66
N GLY A 143 6.98 -10.89 -0.29
CA GLY A 143 6.68 -9.62 0.36
C GLY A 143 5.81 -9.73 1.60
N ASP A 144 5.49 -10.94 2.03
CA ASP A 144 4.83 -11.15 3.32
C ASP A 144 5.84 -10.91 4.45
N LEU A 145 5.47 -10.04 5.39
CA LEU A 145 6.38 -9.61 6.46
C LEU A 145 6.87 -10.79 7.30
N CYS A 146 5.97 -11.71 7.65
CA CYS A 146 6.31 -12.87 8.47
C CYS A 146 7.28 -13.80 7.73
N THR A 147 6.99 -14.08 6.46
CA THR A 147 7.83 -14.92 5.59
C THR A 147 9.20 -14.28 5.35
N CYS A 148 9.24 -12.99 5.04
CA CYS A 148 10.48 -12.23 4.88
C CYS A 148 11.34 -12.26 6.16
N ALA A 149 10.73 -12.06 7.33
CA ALA A 149 11.42 -12.11 8.61
C ALA A 149 12.00 -13.51 8.91
N ASN A 150 11.24 -14.57 8.59
CA ASN A 150 11.70 -15.95 8.73
C ASN A 150 12.89 -16.25 7.80
N ILE A 151 12.80 -15.87 6.52
CA ILE A 151 13.90 -16.01 5.55
C ILE A 151 15.15 -15.28 6.04
N GLN A 152 15.00 -14.04 6.51
CA GLN A 152 16.13 -13.26 7.01
C GLN A 152 16.74 -13.84 8.29
N SER A 153 15.91 -14.39 9.19
CA SER A 153 16.38 -15.10 10.38
C SER A 153 17.20 -16.34 10.01
N LEU A 154 16.69 -17.17 9.09
CA LEU A 154 17.39 -18.35 8.60
C LEU A 154 18.75 -18.01 7.97
N ARG A 155 18.80 -16.94 7.17
CA ARG A 155 20.07 -16.41 6.63
C ARG A 155 21.04 -15.96 7.72
N GLY A 156 20.54 -15.21 8.71
CA GLY A 156 21.32 -14.68 9.83
C GLY A 156 21.89 -15.76 10.75
N GLN A 157 21.19 -16.89 10.90
CA GLN A 157 21.64 -18.05 11.67
C GLN A 157 22.85 -18.77 11.04
N ARG A 158 23.31 -18.35 9.84
CA ARG A 158 24.42 -18.97 9.09
C ARG A 158 24.22 -20.47 8.79
N ILE A 159 22.97 -20.93 8.78
CA ILE A 159 22.55 -22.25 8.29
C ILE A 159 21.93 -22.20 6.86
N PRO A 160 22.26 -21.27 5.93
CA PRO A 160 22.05 -21.57 4.53
C PRO A 160 23.15 -22.53 4.08
N SER A 161 22.76 -23.64 3.47
CA SER A 161 23.70 -24.58 2.86
C SER A 161 24.57 -23.85 1.84
N PRO A 162 25.89 -24.15 1.77
CA PRO A 162 26.78 -23.60 0.75
C PRO A 162 26.49 -24.18 -0.64
N HIS A 163 25.68 -25.24 -0.73
CA HIS A 163 25.22 -25.79 -1.99
C HIS A 163 24.23 -24.84 -2.64
N LYS A 164 24.47 -24.48 -3.91
CA LYS A 164 23.61 -23.58 -4.70
C LYS A 164 22.14 -24.02 -4.76
N VAL A 165 21.85 -25.30 -4.55
CA VAL A 165 20.51 -25.87 -4.61
C VAL A 165 19.72 -25.61 -3.32
N ASP A 166 20.41 -25.50 -2.20
CA ASP A 166 19.83 -25.41 -0.85
C ASP A 166 20.03 -24.01 -0.23
N THR A 167 20.67 -23.10 -0.97
CA THR A 167 20.92 -21.74 -0.51
C THR A 167 19.64 -20.92 -0.62
N LEU A 168 19.35 -20.10 0.40
CA LEU A 168 18.23 -19.17 0.38
C LEU A 168 18.61 -17.83 -0.27
N ASN A 169 19.80 -17.69 -0.84
CA ASN A 169 20.28 -16.43 -1.42
C ASN A 169 19.59 -16.05 -2.74
N ASN A 170 18.92 -17.00 -3.39
CA ASN A 170 18.16 -16.78 -4.62
C ASN A 170 16.76 -16.18 -4.39
N LEU A 171 16.29 -16.12 -3.15
CA LEU A 171 15.01 -15.48 -2.81
C LEU A 171 15.21 -13.99 -2.60
N LEU A 172 14.41 -13.15 -3.25
CA LEU A 172 14.35 -11.74 -2.90
C LEU A 172 13.24 -11.52 -1.88
N THR A 173 13.49 -10.67 -0.90
CA THR A 173 12.49 -10.26 0.10
C THR A 173 12.30 -8.76 -0.01
N SER A 174 11.08 -8.32 -0.32
CA SER A 174 10.72 -6.90 -0.39
C SER A 174 9.45 -6.67 0.40
N LEU A 175 9.56 -5.98 1.53
CA LEU A 175 8.40 -5.69 2.37
C LEU A 175 7.39 -4.84 1.58
N GLY A 176 6.17 -5.35 1.44
CA GLY A 176 5.11 -4.65 0.73
C GLY A 176 4.75 -3.32 1.42
N GLY A 177 5.03 -2.20 0.75
CA GLY A 177 4.72 -0.85 1.26
C GLY A 177 3.24 -0.65 1.58
N SER A 178 2.33 -1.23 0.80
CA SER A 178 0.89 -1.11 0.99
C SER A 178 0.40 -1.71 2.31
N HIS A 179 0.97 -2.85 2.74
CA HIS A 179 0.58 -3.48 4.01
C HIS A 179 1.09 -2.67 5.22
N THR A 180 2.29 -2.10 5.12
CA THR A 180 2.83 -1.18 6.13
C THR A 180 1.97 0.07 6.26
N LEU A 181 1.62 0.71 5.14
CA LEU A 181 0.72 1.87 5.13
C LEU A 181 -0.65 1.54 5.71
N TRP A 182 -1.20 0.35 5.40
CA TRP A 182 -2.43 -0.15 6.02
C TRP A 182 -2.28 -0.23 7.54
N ASN A 183 -1.26 -0.92 8.06
CA ASN A 183 -1.09 -1.09 9.51
C ASN A 183 -0.97 0.25 10.23
N ILE A 184 -0.28 1.23 9.62
CA ILE A 184 -0.18 2.59 10.16
C ILE A 184 -1.56 3.29 10.14
N GLY A 185 -2.26 3.27 9.01
CA GLY A 185 -3.57 3.92 8.88
C GLY A 185 -4.62 3.34 9.83
N LEU A 186 -4.65 2.01 9.96
CA LEU A 186 -5.53 1.33 10.92
C LEU A 186 -5.17 1.70 12.36
N ALA A 187 -3.87 1.72 12.71
CA ALA A 187 -3.44 2.09 14.05
C ALA A 187 -3.83 3.53 14.42
N ILE A 188 -3.70 4.48 13.49
CA ILE A 188 -4.15 5.88 13.70
C ILE A 188 -5.66 5.91 13.92
N PHE A 189 -6.43 5.24 13.06
CA PHE A 189 -7.88 5.20 13.18
C PHE A 189 -8.35 4.57 14.50
N GLU A 190 -7.76 3.44 14.90
CA GLU A 190 -8.06 2.76 16.17
C GLU A 190 -7.66 3.63 17.38
N LEU A 191 -6.52 4.32 17.32
CA LEU A 191 -6.06 5.22 18.38
C LEU A 191 -7.04 6.38 18.60
N HIS A 192 -7.58 6.94 17.52
CA HIS A 192 -8.52 8.05 17.57
C HIS A 192 -10.00 7.61 17.55
N TYR A 193 -10.27 6.31 17.64
CA TYR A 193 -11.63 5.81 17.59
C TYR A 193 -12.45 6.28 18.79
N GLY A 194 -11.85 6.32 19.98
CA GLY A 194 -12.45 6.79 21.23
C GLY A 194 -13.20 5.71 22.01
N ASN A 195 -13.71 6.08 23.18
CA ASN A 195 -14.45 5.19 24.08
C ASN A 195 -15.96 5.43 24.02
N SER A 196 -16.69 4.56 23.33
CA SER A 196 -18.17 4.63 23.22
C SER A 196 -18.92 4.48 24.55
N SER A 197 -18.25 4.03 25.61
CA SER A 197 -18.84 3.93 26.95
C SER A 197 -18.70 5.23 27.76
N ASP A 198 -17.90 6.21 27.33
CA ASP A 198 -17.83 7.54 27.94
C ASP A 198 -18.58 8.55 27.07
N SER A 199 -19.71 9.05 27.56
CA SER A 199 -20.53 10.02 26.83
C SER A 199 -19.85 11.38 26.60
N ARG A 200 -18.71 11.64 27.25
CA ARG A 200 -17.90 12.85 27.04
C ARG A 200 -16.80 12.64 26.00
N ASP A 201 -16.56 11.41 25.57
CA ASP A 201 -15.60 11.10 24.54
C ASP A 201 -16.07 11.66 23.18
N CYS A 202 -15.15 12.25 22.42
CA CYS A 202 -15.41 12.88 21.12
C CYS A 202 -14.63 12.19 19.99
N GLY A 203 -14.28 10.92 20.17
CA GLY A 203 -13.58 10.13 19.16
C GLY A 203 -14.44 9.82 17.94
N ALA A 204 -13.84 9.14 16.97
CA ALA A 204 -14.48 8.80 15.68
C ALA A 204 -15.83 8.10 15.84
N TRP A 205 -16.01 7.25 16.88
CA TRP A 205 -17.26 6.52 17.12
C TRP A 205 -18.49 7.44 17.17
N ARG A 206 -18.36 8.63 17.76
CA ARG A 206 -19.46 9.57 17.97
C ARG A 206 -19.93 10.18 16.66
N TRP A 207 -18.99 10.53 15.80
CA TRP A 207 -19.26 11.06 14.47
C TRP A 207 -19.90 9.99 13.59
N LEU A 208 -19.38 8.76 13.62
CA LEU A 208 -19.96 7.64 12.87
C LEU A 208 -21.40 7.34 13.31
N GLU A 209 -21.66 7.31 14.61
CA GLU A 209 -23.01 7.11 15.14
C GLU A 209 -23.96 8.25 14.72
N SER A 210 -23.49 9.51 14.79
CA SER A 210 -24.26 10.68 14.37
C SER A 210 -24.61 10.66 12.87
N LEU A 211 -23.75 10.03 12.05
CA LEU A 211 -23.97 9.81 10.62
C LEU A 211 -24.78 8.54 10.32
N GLY A 212 -25.26 7.82 11.34
CA GLY A 212 -26.02 6.57 11.18
C GLY A 212 -25.18 5.39 10.67
N ILE A 213 -23.86 5.46 10.80
CA ILE A 213 -22.94 4.39 10.38
C ILE A 213 -22.80 3.39 11.54
N PRO A 214 -23.19 2.11 11.35
CA PRO A 214 -23.14 1.13 12.43
C PRO A 214 -21.72 0.97 12.98
N THR A 215 -21.57 1.15 14.28
CA THR A 215 -20.30 1.06 15.02
C THR A 215 -19.96 -0.36 15.46
N SER A 216 -20.47 -1.39 14.76
CA SER A 216 -20.18 -2.79 15.12
C SER A 216 -18.66 -2.98 15.18
N LYS A 217 -18.16 -3.42 16.34
CA LYS A 217 -16.76 -3.43 16.84
C LYS A 217 -15.68 -4.06 15.95
N SER A 218 -16.01 -4.44 14.74
CA SER A 218 -15.04 -4.68 13.69
C SER A 218 -15.64 -4.12 12.42
N SER A 219 -15.22 -2.91 12.02
CA SER A 219 -14.98 -2.72 10.60
C SER A 219 -14.21 -3.96 10.16
N ASP A 220 -14.74 -4.69 9.18
CA ASP A 220 -14.08 -5.87 8.67
C ASP A 220 -12.63 -5.43 8.38
N LYS A 221 -11.64 -5.95 9.12
CA LYS A 221 -10.27 -5.38 9.17
C LYS A 221 -9.60 -5.30 7.79
N LYS A 222 -10.27 -5.87 6.78
CA LYS A 222 -9.88 -6.05 5.40
C LYS A 222 -10.58 -5.08 4.43
N ASP A 223 -11.57 -4.29 4.86
CA ASP A 223 -12.28 -3.33 3.99
C ASP A 223 -11.66 -1.92 4.10
N PHE A 224 -10.57 -1.72 3.35
CA PHE A 224 -9.79 -0.47 3.34
C PHE A 224 -10.59 0.70 2.78
N THR A 225 -11.34 0.46 1.71
CA THR A 225 -12.15 1.49 1.07
C THR A 225 -13.15 2.05 2.07
N LYS A 226 -13.83 1.18 2.82
CA LYS A 226 -14.77 1.61 3.85
C LYS A 226 -14.08 2.32 5.02
N MET A 227 -12.91 1.88 5.44
CA MET A 227 -12.12 2.56 6.47
C MET A 227 -11.76 3.99 6.05
N ILE A 228 -11.21 4.18 4.84
CA ILE A 228 -10.83 5.51 4.32
C ILE A 228 -12.07 6.40 4.19
N GLN A 229 -13.16 5.89 3.62
CA GLN A 229 -14.42 6.64 3.51
C GLN A 229 -14.96 7.08 4.87
N ASN A 230 -14.82 6.23 5.90
CA ASN A 230 -15.22 6.59 7.27
C ASN A 230 -14.30 7.67 7.85
N ILE A 231 -12.98 7.58 7.66
CA ILE A 231 -12.03 8.61 8.08
C ILE A 231 -12.37 9.96 7.43
N GLU A 232 -12.65 9.98 6.13
CA GLU A 232 -13.04 11.20 5.40
C GLU A 232 -14.32 11.82 5.97
N LYS A 233 -15.36 11.01 6.21
CA LYS A 233 -16.61 11.48 6.80
C LYS A 233 -16.45 12.02 8.22
N VAL A 234 -15.65 11.33 9.04
CA VAL A 234 -15.34 11.77 10.41
C VAL A 234 -14.59 13.09 10.37
N HIS A 235 -13.59 13.22 9.49
CA HIS A 235 -12.84 14.46 9.29
C HIS A 235 -13.76 15.62 8.87
N GLU A 236 -14.63 15.39 7.89
CA GLU A 236 -15.59 16.39 7.43
C GLU A 236 -16.54 16.85 8.55
N ALA A 237 -17.15 15.90 9.27
CA ALA A 237 -18.03 16.20 10.40
C ALA A 237 -17.31 16.92 11.54
N THR A 238 -16.04 16.57 11.80
CA THR A 238 -15.21 17.24 12.79
C THR A 238 -14.95 18.69 12.39
N ILE A 239 -14.68 18.96 11.10
CA ILE A 239 -14.54 20.33 10.60
C ILE A 239 -15.83 21.11 10.83
N VAL A 240 -17.01 20.56 10.49
CA VAL A 240 -18.31 21.22 10.74
C VAL A 240 -18.43 21.61 12.21
N TYR A 241 -18.14 20.68 13.12
CA TYR A 241 -18.22 20.94 14.55
C TYR A 241 -17.23 22.01 15.03
N CYS A 242 -16.01 22.04 14.48
CA CYS A 242 -15.00 23.02 14.89
C CYS A 242 -15.29 24.46 14.43
N ILE A 243 -16.07 24.63 13.37
CA ILE A 243 -16.36 25.96 12.79
C ILE A 243 -17.75 26.49 13.15
N MET A 244 -18.60 25.67 13.78
CA MET A 244 -19.89 26.07 14.38
C MET A 244 -19.71 26.52 15.84
#